data_AF-A0A939MHP2-F1
#
_entry.id   AF-A0A939MHP2-F1
#
_cell.length_a   1.000
_cell.length_b   1.000
_cell.length_c   1.000
_cell.angle_alpha   90.00
_cell.angle_beta   90.00
_cell.angle_gamma   90.00
#
_symmetry.space_group_name_H-M   'P 1'
#
loop_
_entity.id
_entity.type
_entity.pdbx_description
1 polymer ?
#
loop_
_entity_poly.entity_id
_entity_poly.type
_entity_poly.pdbx_seq_one_letter_code
_entity_poly.pdbx_strand_id
1 'polypeptide(L)'
;MHERERQRSDDRGFSMVEIVIAMFLFALLSVAVIPVIIGVTQLTAQNRDVEAARSAVNADIAYLRGVYPSDPAVDAAEPCSALHAGGGPIGLSSSIGDGMVATRSAAPCPDDPDDFPASVSVRYTIERESDGDVVATFDTSVRVTR
;
A
#
# COMPACT_ATOMS: atom_id res chain seq x y z
N MET A 1 -43.05 0.56 -66.21
CA MET A 1 -43.53 1.39 -65.09
C MET A 1 -42.88 0.88 -63.81
N HIS A 2 -41.71 1.38 -63.47
CA HIS A 2 -41.15 1.28 -62.12
C HIS A 2 -40.43 2.59 -61.89
N GLU A 3 -41.19 3.54 -61.34
CA GLU A 3 -40.66 4.78 -60.81
C GLU A 3 -39.58 4.42 -59.79
N ARG A 4 -38.36 4.82 -60.12
CA ARG A 4 -37.27 4.89 -59.16
C ARG A 4 -37.70 5.88 -58.09
N GLU A 5 -38.06 5.37 -56.92
CA GLU A 5 -38.02 6.13 -55.69
C GLU A 5 -36.63 6.77 -55.61
N ARG A 6 -36.56 8.06 -55.97
CA ARG A 6 -35.43 8.89 -55.63
C ARG A 6 -35.44 8.93 -54.11
N GLN A 7 -34.67 8.04 -53.50
CA GLN A 7 -34.02 8.27 -52.23
C GLN A 7 -33.41 9.68 -52.32
N ARG A 8 -34.16 10.69 -51.86
CA ARG A 8 -33.59 11.95 -51.41
C ARG A 8 -32.73 11.52 -50.23
N SER A 9 -31.48 11.20 -50.53
CA SER A 9 -30.42 11.28 -49.55
C SER A 9 -30.59 12.65 -48.94
N ASP A 10 -30.99 12.65 -47.67
CA ASP A 10 -31.01 13.81 -46.83
C ASP A 10 -29.53 14.16 -46.62
N ASP A 11 -28.90 14.72 -47.66
CA ASP A 11 -27.54 15.26 -47.66
C ASP A 11 -27.54 16.57 -46.85
N ARG A 12 -28.12 16.51 -45.64
CA ARG A 12 -27.98 17.47 -44.57
C ARG A 12 -26.56 17.31 -44.05
N GLY A 13 -25.60 17.85 -44.80
CA GLY A 13 -24.21 17.97 -44.40
C GLY A 13 -24.12 18.62 -43.03
N PHE A 14 -23.22 18.10 -42.19
CA PHE A 14 -22.93 18.62 -40.86
C PHE A 14 -22.68 20.13 -40.94
N SER A 15 -23.46 20.93 -40.22
CA SER A 15 -23.29 22.38 -40.25
C SER A 15 -21.98 22.77 -39.56
N MET A 16 -21.26 23.76 -40.09
CA MET A 16 -20.07 24.34 -39.44
C MET A 16 -20.36 24.70 -37.96
N VAL A 17 -21.58 25.15 -37.67
CA VAL A 17 -22.04 25.49 -36.32
C VAL A 17 -22.04 24.26 -35.41
N GLU A 18 -22.43 23.10 -35.93
CA GLU A 18 -22.53 21.85 -35.17
C GLU A 18 -21.15 21.32 -34.78
N ILE A 19 -20.15 21.47 -35.66
CA ILE A 19 -18.75 21.16 -35.37
C ILE A 19 -18.22 22.06 -34.25
N VAL A 20 -18.49 23.36 -34.32
CA VAL A 20 -18.07 24.32 -33.29
C VAL A 20 -18.72 24.00 -31.95
N ILE A 21 -20.02 23.66 -31.93
CA ILE A 21 -20.72 23.25 -30.71
C ILE A 21 -20.14 21.93 -30.17
N ALA A 22 -19.86 20.94 -31.02
CA ALA A 22 -19.27 19.67 -30.60
C ALA A 22 -17.87 19.86 -29.99
N MET A 23 -17.02 20.69 -30.60
CA MET A 23 -15.69 21.03 -30.05
C MET A 23 -15.79 21.80 -28.75
N PHE A 24 -16.76 22.71 -28.62
CA PHE A 24 -17.01 23.46 -27.39
C PHE A 24 -17.47 22.53 -26.25
N LEU A 25 -18.43 21.65 -26.52
CA LEU A 25 -18.89 20.64 -25.57
C LEU A 25 -17.75 19.68 -25.18
N PHE A 26 -16.93 19.27 -26.14
CA PHE A 26 -15.76 18.44 -25.86
C PHE A 26 -14.73 19.14 -24.97
N ALA A 27 -14.48 20.43 -25.19
CA ALA A 27 -13.59 21.21 -24.34
C ALA A 27 -14.13 21.32 -22.91
N LEU A 28 -15.43 21.57 -22.74
CA LEU A 28 -16.07 21.61 -21.42
C LEU A 28 -15.99 20.26 -20.69
N LEU A 29 -16.26 19.16 -21.40
CA LEU A 29 -16.13 17.81 -20.84
C LEU A 29 -14.68 17.51 -20.45
N SER A 30 -13.72 17.90 -21.29
CA SER A 30 -12.30 17.69 -21.00
C SER A 30 -11.89 18.41 -19.71
N VAL A 31 -12.29 19.67 -19.55
CA VAL A 31 -12.01 20.45 -18.31
C VAL A 31 -12.70 19.81 -17.09
N ALA A 32 -13.92 19.28 -17.26
CA ALA A 32 -14.65 18.61 -16.18
C ALA A 32 -14.00 17.30 -15.71
N VAL A 33 -13.26 16.60 -16.60
CA VAL A 33 -12.64 15.30 -16.28
C VAL A 33 -11.27 15.46 -15.58
N ILE A 34 -10.59 16.60 -15.74
CA ILE A 34 -9.25 16.83 -15.15
C ILE A 34 -9.22 16.56 -13.63
N PRO A 35 -10.15 17.08 -12.80
CA PRO A 35 -10.13 16.84 -11.36
C PRO A 35 -10.28 15.37 -11.00
N VAL A 36 -11.07 14.62 -11.78
CA VAL A 36 -11.27 13.18 -11.58
C VAL A 36 -9.96 12.43 -11.84
N ILE A 37 -9.25 12.77 -12.92
CA ILE A 37 -7.95 12.17 -13.23
C ILE A 37 -6.96 12.42 -12.08
N ILE A 38 -6.89 13.65 -11.57
CA ILE A 38 -6.01 14.00 -10.44
C ILE A 38 -6.37 13.20 -9.18
N GLY A 39 -7.67 13.04 -8.89
CA GLY A 39 -8.11 12.24 -7.75
C GLY A 39 -7.70 10.77 -7.88
N VAL A 40 -7.88 10.17 -9.07
CA VAL A 40 -7.53 8.77 -9.32
C VAL A 40 -6.02 8.54 -9.26
N THR A 41 -5.21 9.46 -9.77
CA THR A 41 -3.75 9.33 -9.72
C THR A 41 -3.22 9.41 -8.29
N GLN A 42 -3.74 10.33 -7.47
CA GLN A 42 -3.38 10.43 -6.06
C GLN A 42 -3.76 9.19 -5.27
N LEU A 43 -4.97 8.67 -5.47
CA LEU A 43 -5.42 7.43 -4.83
C LEU A 43 -4.53 6.23 -5.22
N THR A 44 -4.14 6.16 -6.49
CA THR A 44 -3.26 5.10 -6.99
C THR A 44 -1.87 5.18 -6.36
N ALA A 45 -1.31 6.38 -6.19
CA ALA A 45 -0.04 6.59 -5.51
C ALA A 45 -0.12 6.12 -4.04
N GLN A 46 -1.14 6.56 -3.31
CA GLN A 46 -1.34 6.16 -1.91
C GLN A 46 -1.47 4.63 -1.75
N ASN A 47 -2.24 3.97 -2.62
CA ASN A 47 -2.39 2.52 -2.58
C ASN A 47 -1.06 1.81 -2.85
N ARG A 48 -0.27 2.32 -3.80
CA ARG A 48 1.05 1.77 -4.10
C ARG A 48 1.99 1.88 -2.89
N ASP A 49 1.98 3.00 -2.19
CA ASP A 49 2.85 3.22 -1.04
C ASP A 49 2.49 2.28 0.13
N VAL A 50 1.19 2.10 0.41
CA VAL A 50 0.72 1.16 1.44
C VAL A 50 1.11 -0.28 1.10
N GLU A 51 0.94 -0.71 -0.15
CA GLU A 51 1.31 -2.06 -0.57
C GLU A 51 2.82 -2.31 -0.52
N ALA A 52 3.61 -1.32 -0.88
CA ALA A 52 5.05 -1.44 -0.81
C ALA A 52 5.53 -1.52 0.66
N ALA A 53 4.94 -0.74 1.56
CA ALA A 53 5.25 -0.80 2.97
C ALA A 53 4.80 -2.12 3.62
N ARG A 54 3.65 -2.67 3.21
CA ARG A 54 3.23 -4.05 3.56
C ARG A 54 4.23 -5.10 3.10
N SER A 55 4.76 -4.96 1.89
CA SER A 55 5.77 -5.88 1.35
C SER A 55 7.05 -5.86 2.21
N ALA A 56 7.52 -4.67 2.60
CA ALA A 56 8.68 -4.53 3.48
C ALA A 56 8.44 -5.15 4.87
N VAL A 57 7.28 -4.89 5.48
CA VAL A 57 6.90 -5.51 6.76
C VAL A 57 6.83 -7.04 6.62
N ASN A 58 6.24 -7.57 5.55
CA ASN A 58 6.18 -9.02 5.31
C ASN A 58 7.57 -9.65 5.13
N ALA A 59 8.51 -8.93 4.49
CA ALA A 59 9.90 -9.39 4.37
C ALA A 59 10.59 -9.45 5.74
N ASP A 60 10.37 -8.46 6.60
CA ASP A 60 10.90 -8.48 7.97
C ASP A 60 10.24 -9.58 8.83
N ILE A 61 8.93 -9.79 8.70
CA ILE A 61 8.24 -10.90 9.38
C ILE A 61 8.80 -12.25 8.91
N ALA A 62 9.07 -12.41 7.62
CA ALA A 62 9.68 -13.62 7.08
C ALA A 62 11.10 -13.83 7.64
N TYR A 63 11.88 -12.77 7.75
CA TYR A 63 13.18 -12.78 8.41
C TYR A 63 13.05 -13.22 9.88
N LEU A 64 12.14 -12.61 10.65
CA LEU A 64 11.91 -12.97 12.05
C LEU A 64 11.49 -14.42 12.21
N ARG A 65 10.66 -14.97 11.32
CA ARG A 65 10.29 -16.39 11.36
C ARG A 65 11.47 -17.32 11.10
N GLY A 66 12.49 -16.88 10.37
CA GLY A 66 13.73 -17.62 10.18
C GLY A 66 14.61 -17.63 11.44
N VAL A 67 14.63 -16.52 12.18
CA VAL A 67 15.44 -16.36 13.41
C VAL A 67 14.73 -16.91 14.66
N TYR A 68 13.41 -16.87 14.68
CA TYR A 68 12.54 -17.32 15.77
C TYR A 68 11.57 -18.41 15.26
N PRO A 69 12.04 -19.66 15.10
CA PRO A 69 11.20 -20.76 14.66
C PRO A 69 10.04 -21.01 15.64
N SER A 70 8.84 -21.19 15.09
CA SER A 70 7.65 -21.52 15.89
C SER A 70 7.59 -22.99 16.31
N ASP A 71 8.41 -23.85 15.71
CA ASP A 71 8.47 -25.28 16.03
C ASP A 71 9.17 -25.51 17.38
N PRO A 72 8.50 -26.11 18.39
CA PRO A 72 9.12 -26.41 19.69
C PRO A 72 10.28 -27.42 19.59
N ALA A 73 10.36 -28.21 18.52
CA ALA A 73 11.45 -29.15 18.30
C ALA A 73 12.76 -28.48 17.85
N VAL A 74 12.70 -27.19 17.50
CA VAL A 74 13.86 -26.42 17.05
C VAL A 74 14.31 -25.49 18.19
N ASP A 75 15.44 -25.83 18.80
CA ASP A 75 16.10 -25.08 19.88
C ASP A 75 17.07 -24.00 19.34
N ALA A 76 16.74 -23.42 18.18
CA ALA A 76 17.56 -22.43 17.49
C ALA A 76 16.98 -21.01 17.55
N ALA A 77 15.95 -20.78 18.36
CA ALA A 77 15.41 -19.44 18.54
C ALA A 77 16.44 -18.55 19.27
N GLU A 78 16.58 -17.31 18.81
CA GLU A 78 17.41 -16.33 19.49
C GLU A 78 16.82 -15.90 20.85
N PRO A 79 17.67 -15.42 21.79
CA PRO A 79 17.20 -14.92 23.07
C PRO A 79 16.32 -13.68 22.87
N CYS A 80 15.36 -13.49 23.77
CA CYS A 80 14.42 -12.37 23.68
C CYS A 80 15.11 -10.98 23.68
N SER A 81 16.30 -10.86 24.29
CA SER A 81 17.09 -9.63 24.25
C SER A 81 17.56 -9.25 22.83
N ALA A 82 17.81 -10.22 21.95
CA ALA A 82 18.18 -9.98 20.55
C ALA A 82 16.99 -9.42 19.76
N LEU A 83 15.76 -9.84 20.07
CA LEU A 83 14.54 -9.32 19.46
C LEU A 83 14.39 -7.81 19.72
N HIS A 84 14.66 -7.38 20.96
CA HIS A 84 14.64 -5.96 21.33
C HIS A 84 15.83 -5.18 20.73
N ALA A 85 17.02 -5.77 20.69
CA ALA A 85 18.20 -5.12 20.10
C ALA A 85 18.04 -4.87 18.60
N GLY A 86 17.26 -5.71 17.91
CA GLY A 86 16.86 -5.48 16.53
C GLY A 86 15.73 -4.45 16.36
N GLY A 87 15.08 -3.98 17.43
CA GLY A 87 14.01 -2.98 17.35
C GLY A 87 14.49 -1.68 16.72
N GLY A 88 13.63 -1.01 15.94
CA GLY A 88 14.01 0.22 15.24
C GLY A 88 13.29 0.45 13.91
N PRO A 89 13.68 1.50 13.18
CA PRO A 89 13.15 1.76 11.85
C PRO A 89 13.55 0.63 10.90
N ILE A 90 12.57 0.11 10.18
CA ILE A 90 12.80 -0.85 9.10
C ILE A 90 13.02 -0.03 7.85
N GLY A 91 14.12 -0.31 7.15
CA GLY A 91 14.40 0.30 5.87
C GLY A 91 13.27 -0.01 4.89
N LEU A 92 12.41 0.97 4.65
CA LEU A 92 11.54 0.98 3.50
C LEU A 92 12.45 1.23 2.29
N SER A 93 12.33 0.42 1.24
CA SER A 93 13.08 0.67 0.00
C SER A 93 12.77 2.10 -0.46
N SER A 94 13.76 2.83 -0.95
CA SER A 94 13.61 4.20 -1.49
C SER A 94 12.63 4.33 -2.67
N SER A 95 11.96 3.24 -3.05
CA SER A 95 10.88 3.14 -4.03
C SER A 95 9.48 3.21 -3.42
N ILE A 96 9.36 3.27 -2.10
CA ILE A 96 8.14 3.59 -1.34
C ILE A 96 8.11 5.11 -1.23
N GLY A 97 7.00 5.74 -1.64
CA GLY A 97 6.90 7.19 -1.81
C GLY A 97 7.58 7.98 -0.69
N ASP A 98 8.38 8.96 -1.09
CA ASP A 98 9.05 9.94 -0.22
C ASP A 98 8.10 10.30 0.94
N GLY A 99 8.44 9.84 2.14
CA GLY A 99 7.71 10.22 3.35
C GLY A 99 6.88 9.12 4.02
N MET A 100 7.23 7.85 3.92
CA MET A 100 6.76 6.81 4.85
C MET A 100 7.92 6.23 5.66
N VAL A 101 7.67 5.92 6.93
CA VAL A 101 8.61 5.25 7.84
C VAL A 101 7.89 4.07 8.49
N ALA A 102 8.52 2.89 8.49
CA ALA A 102 8.04 1.74 9.23
C ALA A 102 8.91 1.51 10.46
N THR A 103 8.30 1.35 11.62
CA THR A 103 9.00 1.13 12.89
C THR A 103 8.58 -0.20 13.49
N ARG A 104 9.56 -0.99 13.93
CA ARG A 104 9.34 -2.24 14.68
C ARG A 104 9.52 -2.00 16.17
N SER A 105 8.58 -2.51 16.95
CA SER A 105 8.66 -2.59 18.42
C SER A 105 8.27 -3.98 18.89
N ALA A 106 8.93 -4.49 19.93
CA ALA A 106 8.59 -5.74 20.57
C ALA A 106 8.02 -5.47 21.98
N ALA A 107 7.06 -6.29 22.41
CA ALA A 107 6.59 -6.30 23.79
C ALA A 107 7.71 -6.76 24.73
N PRO A 108 7.69 -6.36 26.01
CA PRO A 108 8.71 -6.77 26.97
C PRO A 108 8.88 -8.29 27.05
N CYS A 109 10.13 -8.73 27.22
CA CYS A 109 10.46 -10.11 27.55
C CYS A 109 9.95 -10.48 28.95
N PRO A 110 9.60 -11.75 29.22
CA PRO A 110 9.35 -12.23 30.58
C PRO A 110 10.57 -11.99 31.48
N ASP A 111 10.33 -11.55 32.71
CA ASP A 111 11.37 -11.33 33.73
C ASP A 111 11.75 -12.64 34.43
N ASP A 112 10.80 -13.57 34.56
CA ASP A 112 10.98 -14.86 35.21
C ASP A 112 11.56 -15.91 34.23
N PRO A 113 12.65 -16.59 34.60
CA PRO A 113 13.30 -17.54 33.70
C PRO A 113 12.48 -18.81 33.45
N ASP A 114 11.53 -19.12 34.34
CA ASP A 114 10.64 -20.27 34.23
C ASP A 114 9.46 -20.02 33.27
N ASP A 115 9.25 -18.76 32.83
CA ASP A 115 8.24 -18.39 31.83
C ASP A 115 8.71 -18.66 30.39
N PHE A 116 9.97 -19.06 30.20
CA PHE A 116 10.51 -19.42 28.90
C PHE A 116 10.29 -20.92 28.57
N PRO A 117 10.00 -21.27 27.30
CA PRO A 117 9.85 -20.38 26.14
C PRO A 117 8.52 -19.62 26.15
N ALA A 118 8.57 -18.34 25.76
CA ALA A 118 7.40 -17.46 25.72
C ALA A 118 7.09 -16.98 24.30
N SER A 119 5.87 -16.49 24.10
CA SER A 119 5.47 -15.79 22.88
C SER A 119 5.47 -14.29 23.13
N VAL A 120 6.28 -13.56 22.36
CA VAL A 120 6.39 -12.09 22.45
C VAL A 120 5.76 -11.46 21.21
N SER A 121 4.88 -10.48 21.44
CA SER A 121 4.24 -9.72 20.37
C SER A 121 5.22 -8.70 19.78
N VAL A 122 5.25 -8.61 18.46
CA VAL A 122 6.01 -7.64 17.68
C VAL A 122 5.01 -6.80 16.89
N ARG A 123 5.08 -5.49 17.07
CA ARG A 123 4.25 -4.50 16.40
C ARG A 123 5.07 -3.72 15.38
N TYR A 124 4.47 -3.57 14.21
CA TYR A 124 4.92 -2.73 13.12
C TYR A 124 3.97 -1.56 12.98
N THR A 125 4.51 -0.35 13.03
CA THR A 125 3.75 0.88 12.77
C THR A 125 4.28 1.52 11.51
N ILE A 126 3.39 1.85 10.57
CA ILE A 126 3.73 2.63 9.38
C ILE A 126 3.18 4.03 9.59
N GLU A 127 4.09 5.00 9.55
CA GLU A 127 3.79 6.41 9.78
C GLU A 127 4.22 7.20 8.56
N ARG A 128 3.49 8.28 8.29
CA ARG A 128 3.92 9.26 7.30
C ARG A 128 4.98 10.17 7.92
N GLU A 129 6.13 10.29 7.29
CA GLU A 129 7.29 11.04 7.80
C GLU A 129 6.96 12.54 7.98
N SER A 130 6.06 13.09 7.15
CA SER A 130 5.75 14.52 7.16
C SER A 130 4.97 14.99 8.38
N ASP A 131 4.10 14.13 8.95
CA ASP A 131 3.16 14.49 10.02
C ASP A 131 3.08 13.48 11.17
N GLY A 132 3.70 12.31 11.03
CA GLY A 132 3.65 11.20 12.00
C GLY A 132 2.31 10.46 12.03
N ASP A 133 1.44 10.69 11.04
CA ASP A 133 0.13 10.04 11.00
C ASP A 133 0.28 8.54 10.78
N VAL A 134 -0.40 7.74 11.62
CA VAL A 134 -0.35 6.28 11.55
C VAL A 134 -1.24 5.83 10.40
N VAL A 135 -0.62 5.32 9.35
CA VAL A 135 -1.30 4.86 8.15
C VAL A 135 -1.73 3.40 8.29
N ALA A 136 -0.91 2.58 8.96
CA ALA A 136 -1.23 1.19 9.20
C ALA A 136 -0.46 0.61 10.40
N THR A 137 -1.01 -0.45 10.98
CA THR A 137 -0.37 -1.23 12.06
C THR A 137 -0.50 -2.71 11.75
N PHE A 138 0.56 -3.47 12.04
CA PHE A 138 0.58 -4.92 11.94
C PHE A 138 1.13 -5.50 13.23
N ASP A 139 0.52 -6.58 13.72
CA ASP A 139 1.00 -7.32 14.87
C ASP A 139 1.32 -8.76 14.44
N THR A 140 2.44 -9.26 14.91
CA THR A 140 2.82 -10.69 14.84
C THR A 140 3.31 -11.14 16.20
N SER A 141 3.42 -12.44 16.43
CA SER A 141 4.11 -12.98 17.60
C SER A 141 5.24 -13.90 17.17
N VAL A 142 6.28 -13.96 18.00
CA VAL A 142 7.42 -14.86 17.82
C VAL A 142 7.66 -15.62 19.11
N ARG A 143 8.11 -16.88 19.00
CA ARG A 143 8.55 -17.67 20.14
C ARG A 143 9.98 -17.29 20.46
N VAL A 144 10.23 -16.89 21.70
CA VAL A 144 11.56 -16.52 22.20
C VAL A 144 12.03 -17.50 23.25
N THR A 145 13.33 -17.68 23.32
CA THR A 145 14.00 -18.38 24.42
C THR A 145 14.69 -17.38 25.34
N ARG A 146 15.24 -17.90 26.43
CA ARG A 146 15.98 -17.13 27.43
C ARG A 146 17.20 -16.46 26.83
#